data_AF-A0A951TIC0-F1
#
_entry.id   AF-A0A951TIC0-F1
#
_cell.length_a   1.000
_cell.length_b   1.000
_cell.length_c   1.000
_cell.angle_alpha   90.00
_cell.angle_beta   90.00
_cell.angle_gamma   90.00
#
_symmetry.space_group_name_H-M   'P 1'
#
loop_
_entity.id
_entity.type
_entity.pdbx_description
1 polymer ?
#
loop_
_entity_poly.entity_id
_entity_poly.type
_entity_poly.pdbx_seq_one_letter_code
_entity_poly.pdbx_strand_id
1 'polypeptide(L)'
;RFADGIKAVGGTNISDALQSALKMTAQNGRAQQIVFMTDGQPTVGQTNPDAILREARAANDARARLFVFGVGNDVNARLLDALAQENRGASDYVTPSEDIETKVGALYEKIAFPVVSDAKIDFGGLSIYDVYPPQLPDLFRGAQVTVFGRFRGDAKGKIALTGQSNRQTVRYDGAVSGVDANELPKLWATRKVGFLIDDARRSNRPLAGEVRDEIIKLSQKYGIVTPLTAALITEDQSPRWAQPFPIDGLAGAPMMRGNNGTLAESGAAGVSVSRDLNALRQGRSETVADVKTIEGKTFSLQNGVWTDSAFDPKIVGAARVVKFASQEYFELLRDAKLAKWLSVGQRVVVVWKGQVLRVEL
;
A
#
# COMPACT_ATOMS: atom_id res chain seq x y z
N ARG A 1 -20.01 20.61 28.62
CA ARG A 1 -20.33 22.02 28.93
C ARG A 1 -19.49 23.06 28.18
N PHE A 2 -18.21 22.86 27.86
CA PHE A 2 -17.52 23.73 26.87
C PHE A 2 -17.87 23.34 25.42
N ALA A 3 -17.77 22.04 25.09
CA ALA A 3 -18.08 21.51 23.77
C ALA A 3 -19.51 21.87 23.31
N ASP A 4 -20.50 21.72 24.19
CA ASP A 4 -21.91 22.05 23.92
C ASP A 4 -22.16 23.52 23.53
N GLY A 5 -21.21 24.42 23.83
CA GLY A 5 -21.30 25.85 23.53
C GLY A 5 -20.61 26.27 22.23
N ILE A 6 -19.92 25.35 21.54
CA ILE A 6 -19.22 25.64 20.29
C ILE A 6 -20.25 25.85 19.17
N LYS A 7 -20.17 26.99 18.47
CA LYS A 7 -21.02 27.30 17.31
C LYS A 7 -20.16 27.47 16.07
N ALA A 8 -20.65 26.97 14.94
CA ALA A 8 -20.02 27.21 13.65
C ALA A 8 -20.14 28.69 13.29
N VAL A 9 -19.00 29.32 12.97
CA VAL A 9 -18.91 30.76 12.64
C VAL A 9 -18.67 31.00 11.15
N GLY A 10 -18.60 29.92 10.36
CA GLY A 10 -18.26 29.94 8.94
C GLY A 10 -16.74 29.97 8.69
N GLY A 11 -16.34 29.41 7.54
CA GLY A 11 -14.93 29.30 7.15
C GLY A 11 -14.12 28.28 7.93
N THR A 12 -12.93 27.95 7.42
CA THR A 12 -12.05 26.93 7.96
C THR A 12 -10.60 27.42 7.90
N ASN A 13 -10.03 27.81 9.04
CA ASN A 13 -8.64 28.25 9.15
C ASN A 13 -7.76 27.13 9.75
N ILE A 14 -7.32 26.21 8.89
CA ILE A 14 -6.55 25.03 9.31
C ILE A 14 -5.18 25.43 9.86
N SER A 15 -4.47 26.37 9.21
CA SER A 15 -3.12 26.74 9.64
C SER A 15 -3.10 27.31 11.06
N ASP A 16 -3.97 28.28 11.36
CA ASP A 16 -3.98 28.93 12.66
C ASP A 16 -4.38 27.97 13.79
N ALA A 17 -5.35 27.09 13.53
CA ALA A 17 -5.74 26.02 14.45
C ALA A 17 -4.57 25.08 14.77
N LEU A 18 -3.84 24.63 13.74
CA LEU A 18 -2.68 23.76 13.91
C LEU A 18 -1.54 24.46 14.65
N GLN A 19 -1.20 25.69 14.26
CA GLN A 19 -0.13 26.45 14.92
C GLN A 19 -0.47 26.70 16.40
N SER A 20 -1.71 27.05 16.70
CA SER A 20 -2.18 27.25 18.08
C SER A 20 -2.04 25.97 18.89
N ALA A 21 -2.54 24.83 18.38
CA ALA A 21 -2.43 23.55 19.05
C ALA A 21 -0.97 23.10 19.25
N LEU A 22 -0.12 23.27 18.23
CA LEU A 22 1.30 22.89 18.29
C LEU A 22 2.07 23.73 19.30
N LYS A 23 1.82 25.05 19.38
CA LYS A 23 2.44 25.93 20.38
C LYS A 23 2.01 25.62 21.81
N MET A 24 0.87 24.97 22.02
CA MET A 24 0.44 24.50 23.35
C MET A 24 1.19 23.25 23.82
N THR A 25 1.90 22.56 22.92
CA THR A 25 2.67 21.36 23.28
C THR A 25 4.01 21.73 23.91
N ALA A 26 4.55 20.84 24.75
CA ALA A 26 5.78 21.10 25.51
C ALA A 26 6.76 19.91 25.50
N GLN A 27 8.06 20.21 25.47
CA GLN A 27 9.15 19.23 25.60
C GLN A 27 9.40 18.83 27.07
N ASN A 28 8.40 18.24 27.71
CA ASN A 28 8.46 17.86 29.13
C ASN A 28 8.69 16.34 29.36
N GLY A 29 9.18 15.63 28.34
CA GLY A 29 9.41 14.19 28.39
C GLY A 29 8.14 13.33 28.37
N ARG A 30 6.95 13.92 28.20
CA ARG A 30 5.71 13.20 27.86
C ARG A 30 5.49 13.21 26.36
N ALA A 31 4.98 12.11 25.83
CA ALA A 31 4.56 12.06 24.43
C ALA A 31 3.40 13.02 24.20
N GLN A 32 3.61 14.04 23.38
CA GLN A 32 2.58 15.00 23.00
C GLN A 32 1.78 14.43 21.83
N GLN A 33 0.46 14.55 21.90
CA GLN A 33 -0.46 14.05 20.88
C GLN A 33 -1.50 15.13 20.61
N ILE A 34 -1.78 15.38 19.33
CA ILE A 34 -2.81 16.28 18.84
C ILE A 34 -3.77 15.46 17.99
N VAL A 35 -5.06 15.61 18.25
CA VAL A 35 -6.12 15.12 17.38
C VAL A 35 -6.66 16.31 16.61
N PHE A 36 -6.56 16.27 15.29
CA PHE A 36 -7.07 17.29 14.39
C PHE A 36 -8.20 16.70 13.57
N MET A 37 -9.32 17.42 13.48
CA MET A 37 -10.51 16.98 12.76
C MET A 37 -11.02 18.12 11.87
N THR A 38 -11.43 17.81 10.65
CA THR A 38 -12.04 18.76 9.73
C THR A 38 -13.03 18.07 8.81
N ASP A 39 -14.10 18.76 8.45
CA ASP A 39 -15.08 18.38 7.43
C ASP A 39 -14.88 19.13 6.10
N GLY A 40 -13.96 20.10 6.10
CA GLY A 40 -13.77 21.02 4.99
C GLY A 40 -12.32 21.26 4.60
N GLN A 41 -12.16 21.98 3.48
CA GLN A 41 -10.90 22.53 2.98
C GLN A 41 -10.55 23.85 3.68
N PRO A 42 -9.26 24.25 3.71
CA PRO A 42 -8.88 25.55 4.26
C PRO A 42 -9.45 26.68 3.38
N THR A 43 -10.23 27.58 3.97
CA THR A 43 -10.93 28.68 3.27
C THR A 43 -10.62 30.06 3.83
N VAL A 44 -10.02 30.14 5.03
CA VAL A 44 -9.68 31.39 5.71
C VAL A 44 -8.22 31.35 6.15
N GLY A 45 -7.52 32.48 6.07
CA GLY A 45 -6.11 32.58 6.43
C GLY A 45 -5.20 31.97 5.35
N GLN A 46 -4.21 31.18 5.78
CA GLN A 46 -3.37 30.41 4.86
C GLN A 46 -4.17 29.24 4.28
N THR A 47 -4.40 29.27 2.96
CA THR A 47 -5.18 28.26 2.24
C THR A 47 -4.33 27.36 1.34
N ASN A 48 -3.05 27.69 1.12
CA ASN A 48 -2.15 26.86 0.32
C ASN A 48 -1.69 25.63 1.12
N PRO A 49 -2.02 24.39 0.68
CA PRO A 49 -1.67 23.17 1.43
C PRO A 49 -0.17 23.01 1.72
N ASP A 50 0.70 23.34 0.76
CA ASP A 50 2.14 23.16 0.92
C ASP A 50 2.72 24.20 1.90
N ALA A 51 2.12 25.38 1.98
CA ALA A 51 2.46 26.37 3.00
C ALA A 51 2.00 25.93 4.40
N ILE A 52 0.77 25.39 4.52
CA ILE A 52 0.26 24.84 5.79
C ILE A 52 1.18 23.74 6.30
N LEU A 53 1.63 22.82 5.43
CA LEU A 53 2.58 21.75 5.81
C LEU A 53 3.90 22.31 6.33
N ARG A 54 4.47 23.32 5.65
CA ARG A 54 5.70 23.98 6.11
C ARG A 54 5.52 24.68 7.46
N GLU A 55 4.42 25.40 7.63
CA GLU A 55 4.09 26.11 8.88
C GLU A 55 3.89 25.12 10.04
N ALA A 56 3.13 24.04 9.83
CA ALA A 56 2.93 23.00 10.84
C ALA A 56 4.24 22.31 11.22
N ARG A 57 5.10 21.99 10.23
CA ARG A 57 6.42 21.42 10.47
C ARG A 57 7.31 22.36 11.30
N ALA A 58 7.31 23.65 10.98
CA ALA A 58 8.09 24.64 11.70
C ALA A 58 7.58 24.88 13.14
N ALA A 59 6.28 24.69 13.38
CA ALA A 59 5.68 24.87 14.70
C ALA A 59 5.79 23.64 15.62
N ASN A 60 6.12 22.45 15.09
CA ASN A 60 6.12 21.21 15.86
C ASN A 60 7.44 20.94 16.62
N ASP A 61 7.89 21.92 17.40
CA ASP A 61 9.13 21.82 18.18
C ASP A 61 9.09 20.69 19.21
N ALA A 62 7.93 20.45 19.83
CA ALA A 62 7.77 19.40 20.84
C ALA A 62 7.72 17.99 20.24
N ARG A 63 7.85 17.85 18.91
CA ARG A 63 7.78 16.54 18.25
C ARG A 63 6.46 15.83 18.61
N ALA A 64 5.35 16.58 18.63
CA ALA A 64 4.02 16.06 18.88
C ALA A 64 3.54 15.17 17.74
N ARG A 65 2.75 14.15 18.08
CA ARG A 65 2.10 13.27 17.11
C ARG A 65 0.79 13.89 16.65
N LEU A 66 0.56 13.96 15.34
CA LEU A 66 -0.67 14.53 14.79
C LEU A 66 -1.56 13.43 14.20
N PHE A 67 -2.67 13.13 14.87
CA PHE A 67 -3.70 12.22 14.36
C PHE A 67 -4.78 13.05 13.67
N VAL A 68 -5.06 12.73 12.41
CA VAL A 68 -5.90 13.55 11.54
C VAL A 68 -7.17 12.79 11.17
N PHE A 69 -8.31 13.47 11.23
CA PHE A 69 -9.60 12.89 10.88
C PHE A 69 -10.32 13.77 9.86
N GLY A 70 -10.57 13.21 8.68
CA GLY A 70 -11.43 13.83 7.68
C GLY A 70 -12.86 13.33 7.83
N VAL A 71 -13.83 14.25 7.96
CA VAL A 71 -15.25 13.91 8.00
C VAL A 71 -15.91 14.31 6.69
N GLY A 72 -16.63 13.39 6.06
CA GLY A 72 -17.24 13.62 4.76
C GLY A 72 -16.21 13.60 3.62
N ASN A 73 -16.63 14.11 2.47
CA ASN A 73 -15.86 14.08 1.24
C ASN A 73 -15.19 15.42 0.91
N ASP A 74 -15.60 16.52 1.54
CA ASP A 74 -15.22 17.89 1.14
C ASP A 74 -13.91 18.36 1.78
N VAL A 75 -12.97 17.43 1.98
CA VAL A 75 -11.66 17.67 2.58
C VAL A 75 -10.54 17.66 1.54
N ASN A 76 -9.39 18.26 1.87
CA ASN A 76 -8.14 18.05 1.12
C ASN A 76 -7.38 16.86 1.73
N ALA A 77 -7.68 15.66 1.26
CA ALA A 77 -7.11 14.43 1.80
C ALA A 77 -5.58 14.36 1.63
N ARG A 78 -4.99 14.96 0.57
CA ARG A 78 -3.53 15.05 0.43
C ARG A 78 -2.90 15.81 1.59
N LEU A 79 -3.45 16.99 1.91
CA LEU A 79 -3.00 17.82 3.02
C LEU A 79 -3.12 17.06 4.35
N LEU A 80 -4.26 16.42 4.59
CA LEU A 80 -4.53 15.69 5.83
C LEU A 80 -3.61 14.48 6.03
N ASP A 81 -3.38 13.70 4.98
CA ASP A 81 -2.44 12.57 5.01
C ASP A 81 -0.99 13.04 5.26
N ALA A 82 -0.57 14.09 4.55
CA ALA A 82 0.76 14.67 4.71
C ALA A 82 0.96 15.22 6.13
N LEU A 83 -0.02 15.93 6.68
CA LEU A 83 -0.01 16.42 8.06
C LEU A 83 0.20 15.28 9.06
N ALA A 84 -0.57 14.19 8.94
CA ALA A 84 -0.44 13.05 9.85
C ALA A 84 0.95 12.40 9.73
N GLN A 85 1.40 12.12 8.52
CA GLN A 85 2.63 11.38 8.26
C GLN A 85 3.89 12.17 8.63
N GLU A 86 3.95 13.46 8.29
CA GLU A 86 5.08 14.33 8.63
C GLU A 86 5.25 14.51 10.14
N ASN A 87 4.17 14.29 10.89
CA ASN A 87 4.13 14.42 12.33
C ASN A 87 3.97 13.08 13.06
N ARG A 88 4.32 11.94 12.44
CA ARG A 88 4.32 10.59 13.08
C ARG A 88 2.98 10.18 13.71
N GLY A 89 1.87 10.63 13.14
CA GLY A 89 0.54 10.14 13.46
C GLY A 89 -0.06 9.33 12.32
N ALA A 90 -1.39 9.28 12.29
CA ALA A 90 -2.17 8.57 11.27
C ALA A 90 -3.38 9.41 10.86
N SER A 91 -3.82 9.25 9.61
CA SER A 91 -5.07 9.79 9.10
C SER A 91 -6.13 8.69 8.98
N ASP A 92 -7.40 9.05 9.24
CA ASP A 92 -8.56 8.22 8.89
C ASP A 92 -9.68 9.13 8.36
N TYR A 93 -10.60 8.55 7.59
CA TYR A 93 -11.66 9.27 6.90
C TYR A 93 -12.99 8.58 7.14
N VAL A 94 -14.00 9.36 7.50
CA VAL A 94 -15.38 8.87 7.69
C VAL A 94 -16.25 9.43 6.58
N THR A 95 -16.79 8.55 5.75
CA THR A 95 -17.78 8.96 4.75
C THR A 95 -19.15 9.16 5.41
N PRO A 96 -20.07 9.93 4.82
CA PRO A 96 -21.40 10.18 5.42
C PRO A 96 -22.23 8.90 5.67
N SER A 97 -21.90 7.80 4.99
CA SER A 97 -22.53 6.48 5.13
C SER A 97 -21.91 5.60 6.22
N GLU A 98 -20.79 6.01 6.82
CA GLU A 98 -20.06 5.23 7.82
C GLU A 98 -20.35 5.75 9.23
N ASP A 99 -20.31 4.85 10.20
CA ASP A 99 -20.48 5.21 11.61
C ASP A 99 -19.20 5.87 12.16
N ILE A 100 -19.33 7.15 12.51
CA ILE A 100 -18.26 7.95 13.10
C ILE A 100 -17.83 7.43 14.46
N GLU A 101 -18.74 6.87 15.27
CA GLU A 101 -18.46 6.41 16.62
C GLU A 101 -17.48 5.23 16.60
N THR A 102 -17.74 4.26 15.72
CA THR A 102 -16.85 3.11 15.50
C THR A 102 -15.43 3.55 15.11
N LYS A 103 -15.31 4.55 14.24
CA LYS A 103 -14.02 5.04 13.73
C LYS A 103 -13.26 5.86 14.77
N VAL A 104 -13.96 6.71 15.52
CA VAL A 104 -13.39 7.47 16.64
C VAL A 104 -12.96 6.52 17.77
N GLY A 105 -13.73 5.47 18.07
CA GLY A 105 -13.36 4.43 19.03
C GLY A 105 -12.05 3.72 18.65
N ALA A 106 -11.93 3.27 17.40
CA ALA A 106 -10.71 2.65 16.89
C ALA A 106 -9.50 3.60 16.92
N LEU A 107 -9.71 4.90 16.69
CA LEU A 107 -8.67 5.92 16.82
C LEU A 107 -8.24 6.10 18.28
N TYR A 108 -9.19 6.18 19.21
CA TYR A 108 -8.91 6.31 20.64
C TYR A 108 -8.04 5.15 21.15
N GLU A 109 -8.37 3.91 20.78
CA GLU A 109 -7.58 2.74 21.16
C GLU A 109 -6.14 2.81 20.65
N LYS A 110 -5.94 3.31 19.41
CA LYS A 110 -4.60 3.53 18.84
C LYS A 110 -3.83 4.61 19.61
N ILE A 111 -4.45 5.74 19.91
CA ILE A 111 -3.77 6.90 20.50
C ILE A 111 -3.44 6.68 21.98
N ALA A 112 -4.31 6.02 22.73
CA ALA A 112 -4.21 5.90 24.19
C ALA A 112 -2.96 5.14 24.67
N PHE A 113 -2.37 4.25 23.84
CA PHE A 113 -1.29 3.37 24.29
C PHE A 113 -0.18 3.14 23.23
N PRO A 114 0.73 4.10 23.01
CA PRO A 114 1.98 3.81 22.31
C PRO A 114 2.82 2.82 23.13
N VAL A 115 3.12 1.66 22.55
CA VAL A 115 3.88 0.57 23.21
C VAL A 115 5.37 0.75 22.98
N VAL A 116 5.79 1.11 21.76
CA VAL A 116 7.19 1.37 21.40
C VAL A 116 7.26 2.56 20.44
N SER A 117 8.03 3.59 20.77
CA SER A 117 8.31 4.72 19.88
C SER A 117 9.73 4.73 19.35
N ASP A 118 9.97 5.52 18.30
CA ASP A 118 11.28 5.63 17.63
C ASP A 118 11.86 4.26 17.26
N ALA A 119 10.99 3.39 16.77
CA ALA A 119 11.31 2.01 16.44
C ALA A 119 12.36 1.93 15.32
N LYS A 120 13.35 1.06 15.48
CA LYS A 120 14.39 0.76 14.49
C LYS A 120 14.68 -0.73 14.47
N ILE A 121 14.82 -1.29 13.27
CA ILE A 121 15.29 -2.67 13.09
C ILE A 121 16.78 -2.65 12.78
N ASP A 122 17.54 -3.34 13.61
CA ASP A 122 18.91 -3.75 13.37
C ASP A 122 18.88 -5.11 12.66
N PHE A 123 19.38 -5.16 11.43
CA PHE A 123 19.43 -6.39 10.63
C PHE A 123 20.69 -7.22 10.86
N GLY A 124 21.57 -6.78 11.78
CA GLY A 124 22.83 -7.45 12.09
C GLY A 124 23.71 -7.58 10.84
N GLY A 125 24.18 -8.80 10.56
CA GLY A 125 25.01 -9.10 9.39
C GLY A 125 24.24 -9.32 8.09
N LEU A 126 22.90 -9.19 8.07
CA LEU A 126 22.10 -9.44 6.87
C LEU A 126 22.21 -8.27 5.89
N SER A 127 22.45 -8.58 4.62
CA SER A 127 22.47 -7.57 3.54
C SER A 127 21.04 -7.29 3.05
N ILE A 128 20.34 -6.39 3.72
CA ILE A 128 18.96 -6.00 3.40
C ILE A 128 18.92 -4.69 2.58
N TYR A 129 18.03 -4.61 1.59
CA TYR A 129 17.81 -3.44 0.74
C TYR A 129 16.34 -3.35 0.29
N ASP A 130 15.92 -2.24 -0.34
CA ASP A 130 14.52 -1.99 -0.76
C ASP A 130 13.50 -2.23 0.37
N VAL A 131 13.76 -1.65 1.56
CA VAL A 131 12.94 -1.83 2.75
C VAL A 131 11.81 -0.80 2.81
N TYR A 132 10.58 -1.29 3.04
CA TYR A 132 9.39 -0.47 3.15
C TYR A 132 8.56 -0.82 4.40
N PRO A 133 8.11 0.19 5.17
CA PRO A 133 8.45 1.60 5.01
C PRO A 133 9.93 1.88 5.37
N PRO A 134 10.57 2.91 4.77
CA PRO A 134 11.98 3.22 5.04
C PRO A 134 12.22 3.77 6.45
N GLN A 135 11.18 4.31 7.08
CA GLN A 135 11.15 4.69 8.49
C GLN A 135 9.99 3.97 9.16
N LEU A 136 10.25 3.35 10.32
CA LEU A 136 9.20 2.65 11.06
C LEU A 136 8.33 3.65 11.80
N PRO A 137 6.99 3.49 11.74
CA PRO A 137 6.10 4.21 12.61
C PRO A 137 6.25 3.70 14.06
N ASP A 138 5.70 4.47 14.99
CA ASP A 138 5.55 4.01 16.37
C ASP A 138 4.56 2.83 16.43
N LEU A 139 4.82 1.88 17.33
CA LEU A 139 3.95 0.74 17.58
C LEU A 139 2.96 1.06 18.68
N PHE A 140 1.67 0.92 18.37
CA PHE A 140 0.56 1.12 19.29
C PHE A 140 -0.05 -0.21 19.70
N ARG A 141 -0.72 -0.24 20.86
CA ARG A 141 -1.43 -1.43 21.34
C ARG A 141 -2.48 -1.84 20.29
N GLY A 142 -2.52 -3.14 19.97
CA GLY A 142 -3.44 -3.68 18.97
C GLY A 142 -3.09 -3.36 17.52
N ALA A 143 -2.07 -2.53 17.27
CA ALA A 143 -1.60 -2.22 15.93
C ALA A 143 -0.48 -3.19 15.51
N GLN A 144 -0.43 -3.49 14.21
CA GLN A 144 0.63 -4.28 13.59
C GLN A 144 1.41 -3.42 12.60
N VAL A 145 2.74 -3.44 12.71
CA VAL A 145 3.64 -2.86 11.71
C VAL A 145 4.28 -4.00 10.93
N THR A 146 4.05 -4.00 9.61
CA THR A 146 4.65 -4.98 8.70
C THR A 146 5.71 -4.31 7.85
N VAL A 147 6.90 -4.92 7.82
CA VAL A 147 8.07 -4.43 7.08
C VAL A 147 8.41 -5.44 6.00
N PHE A 148 8.57 -4.98 4.77
CA PHE A 148 9.02 -5.80 3.66
C PHE A 148 10.35 -5.29 3.17
N GLY A 149 11.27 -6.20 2.84
CA GLY A 149 12.58 -5.87 2.31
C GLY A 149 13.11 -7.01 1.46
N ARG A 150 14.16 -6.72 0.71
CA ARG A 150 14.91 -7.69 -0.09
C ARG A 150 16.23 -7.95 0.58
N PHE A 151 16.78 -9.14 0.39
CA PHE A 151 18.08 -9.51 0.95
C PHE A 151 18.98 -10.13 -0.12
N ARG A 152 20.29 -10.10 0.12
CA ARG A 152 21.28 -10.86 -0.65
C ARG A 152 21.95 -11.88 0.26
N GLY A 153 22.27 -13.06 -0.29
CA GLY A 153 22.90 -14.15 0.45
C GLY A 153 21.88 -15.01 1.20
N ASP A 154 22.30 -15.60 2.30
CA ASP A 154 21.46 -16.55 3.07
C ASP A 154 20.47 -15.82 3.98
N ALA A 155 19.22 -16.30 4.01
CA ALA A 155 18.18 -15.85 4.93
C ALA A 155 18.34 -16.45 6.33
N LYS A 156 19.52 -16.29 6.93
CA LYS A 156 19.83 -16.79 8.28
C LYS A 156 20.62 -15.76 9.05
N GLY A 157 20.11 -15.36 10.22
CA GLY A 157 20.77 -14.36 11.04
C GLY A 157 19.97 -13.98 12.27
N LYS A 158 20.47 -12.98 12.99
CA LYS A 158 19.77 -12.35 14.10
C LYS A 158 19.41 -10.93 13.70
N ILE A 159 18.19 -10.54 14.01
CA ILE A 159 17.71 -9.16 13.92
C ILE A 159 17.32 -8.68 15.30
N ALA A 160 17.20 -7.36 15.48
CA ALA A 160 16.62 -6.81 16.67
C ALA A 160 15.80 -5.56 16.39
N LEU A 161 14.66 -5.46 17.07
CA LEU A 161 13.87 -4.25 17.14
C LEU A 161 14.32 -3.46 18.39
N THR A 162 14.66 -2.19 18.20
CA THR A 162 14.96 -1.25 19.28
C THR A 162 13.97 -0.09 19.26
N GLY A 163 13.73 0.53 20.41
CA GLY A 163 12.87 1.71 20.50
C GLY A 163 12.77 2.21 21.95
N GLN A 164 11.81 3.08 22.21
CA GLN A 164 11.54 3.66 23.52
C GLN A 164 10.16 3.22 24.04
N SER A 165 10.10 2.74 25.27
CA SER A 165 8.85 2.46 25.98
C SER A 165 8.94 3.03 27.39
N ASN A 166 7.99 3.86 27.82
CA ASN A 166 8.01 4.51 29.13
C ASN A 166 9.35 5.18 29.49
N ARG A 167 9.99 5.86 28.51
CA ARG A 167 11.32 6.50 28.62
C ARG A 167 12.50 5.55 28.85
N GLN A 168 12.30 4.26 28.63
CA GLN A 168 13.35 3.26 28.67
C GLN A 168 13.59 2.72 27.27
N THR A 169 14.85 2.54 26.93
CA THR A 169 15.23 1.84 25.70
C THR A 169 14.82 0.38 25.84
N VAL A 170 14.02 -0.11 24.90
CA VAL A 170 13.63 -1.51 24.79
C VAL A 170 14.33 -2.15 23.60
N ARG A 171 14.64 -3.44 23.73
CA ARG A 171 15.22 -4.27 22.67
C ARG A 171 14.51 -5.62 22.62
N TYR A 172 14.15 -6.05 21.42
CA TYR A 172 13.57 -7.36 21.14
C TYR A 172 14.41 -8.04 20.07
N ASP A 173 15.06 -9.14 20.43
CA ASP A 173 15.86 -9.94 19.50
C ASP A 173 14.98 -10.98 18.80
N GLY A 174 15.27 -11.22 17.52
CA GLY A 174 14.58 -12.20 16.68
C GLY A 174 15.58 -12.99 15.84
N ALA A 175 15.26 -14.26 15.58
CA ALA A 175 16.01 -15.09 14.65
C ALA A 175 15.33 -15.09 13.28
N VAL A 176 16.13 -14.97 12.22
CA VAL A 176 15.65 -15.08 10.84
C VAL A 176 15.93 -16.49 10.34
N SER A 177 14.89 -17.13 9.84
CA SER A 177 14.95 -18.38 9.11
C SER A 177 14.21 -18.23 7.79
N GLY A 178 14.84 -18.68 6.69
CA GLY A 178 14.20 -18.70 5.38
C GLY A 178 12.94 -19.58 5.37
N VAL A 179 11.87 -19.03 4.82
CA VAL A 179 10.63 -19.76 4.53
C VAL A 179 10.41 -19.67 3.02
N ASP A 180 10.05 -20.79 2.39
CA ASP A 180 9.63 -20.78 0.99
C ASP A 180 8.20 -20.25 0.92
N ALA A 181 8.08 -18.96 0.58
CA ALA A 181 6.81 -18.24 0.54
C ALA A 181 6.72 -17.41 -0.73
N ASN A 182 6.10 -18.00 -1.75
CA ASN A 182 5.95 -17.43 -3.09
C ASN A 182 5.10 -16.14 -3.16
N GLU A 183 4.32 -15.85 -2.12
CA GLU A 183 3.50 -14.63 -2.02
C GLU A 183 4.29 -13.40 -1.54
N LEU A 184 5.44 -13.58 -0.89
CA LEU A 184 6.22 -12.46 -0.32
C LEU A 184 6.71 -11.45 -1.38
N PRO A 185 7.19 -11.86 -2.57
CA PRO A 185 7.58 -10.91 -3.61
C PRO A 185 6.45 -9.98 -4.06
N LYS A 186 5.22 -10.51 -4.16
CA LYS A 186 4.04 -9.71 -4.51
C LYS A 186 3.71 -8.71 -3.42
N LEU A 187 3.68 -9.15 -2.15
CA LEU A 187 3.43 -8.26 -1.01
C LEU A 187 4.49 -7.15 -0.90
N TRP A 188 5.77 -7.48 -1.11
CA TRP A 188 6.84 -6.49 -1.19
C TRP A 188 6.61 -5.49 -2.34
N ALA A 189 6.26 -5.98 -3.53
CA ALA A 189 6.02 -5.12 -4.69
C ALA A 189 4.82 -4.19 -4.48
N THR A 190 3.72 -4.68 -3.91
CA THR A 190 2.55 -3.88 -3.52
C THR A 190 2.94 -2.77 -2.55
N ARG A 191 3.81 -3.07 -1.57
CA ARG A 191 4.32 -2.06 -0.63
C ARG A 191 5.21 -1.02 -1.28
N LYS A 192 6.12 -1.44 -2.16
CA LYS A 192 6.98 -0.52 -2.92
C LYS A 192 6.15 0.41 -3.81
N VAL A 193 5.19 -0.14 -4.56
CA VAL A 193 4.26 0.63 -5.40
C VAL A 193 3.48 1.63 -4.55
N GLY A 194 2.88 1.19 -3.44
CA GLY A 194 2.16 2.08 -2.53
C GLY A 194 3.05 3.22 -2.01
N PHE A 195 4.29 2.92 -1.62
CA PHE A 195 5.26 3.92 -1.19
C PHE A 195 5.61 4.93 -2.30
N LEU A 196 5.90 4.47 -3.52
CA LEU A 196 6.26 5.35 -4.64
C LEU A 196 5.13 6.32 -4.98
N ILE A 197 3.88 5.83 -4.97
CA ILE A 197 2.71 6.65 -5.24
C ILE A 197 2.47 7.65 -4.09
N ASP A 198 2.54 7.19 -2.83
CA ASP A 198 2.41 8.02 -1.64
C ASP A 198 3.47 9.14 -1.61
N ASP A 199 4.71 8.83 -1.95
CA ASP A 199 5.80 9.80 -1.98
C ASP A 199 5.63 10.87 -3.06
N ALA A 200 5.20 10.47 -4.26
CA ALA A 200 4.88 11.41 -5.33
C ALA A 200 3.72 12.32 -4.91
N ARG A 201 2.65 11.75 -4.34
CA ARG A 201 1.47 12.49 -3.88
C ARG A 201 1.81 13.48 -2.76
N ARG A 202 2.53 13.05 -1.70
CA ARG A 202 2.95 13.94 -0.60
C ARG A 202 3.83 15.09 -1.07
N SER A 203 4.72 14.81 -2.01
CA SER A 203 5.64 15.81 -2.57
C SER A 203 4.98 16.70 -3.63
N ASN A 204 3.69 16.53 -3.90
CA ASN A 204 2.98 17.20 -4.98
C ASN A 204 3.71 17.06 -6.33
N ARG A 205 4.24 15.87 -6.61
CA ARG A 205 4.98 15.54 -7.84
C ARG A 205 4.10 14.69 -8.76
N PRO A 206 4.19 14.88 -10.09
CA PRO A 206 3.50 14.01 -11.03
C PRO A 206 4.08 12.59 -10.97
N LEU A 207 3.24 11.59 -11.25
CA LEU A 207 3.68 10.21 -11.46
C LEU A 207 4.29 10.06 -12.86
N ALA A 208 5.55 10.49 -12.99
CA ALA A 208 6.27 10.56 -14.26
C ALA A 208 7.68 9.98 -14.20
N GLY A 209 8.32 9.82 -15.37
CA GLY A 209 9.71 9.36 -15.51
C GLY A 209 9.96 8.00 -14.87
N GLU A 210 11.10 7.87 -14.19
CA GLU A 210 11.54 6.61 -13.57
C GLU A 210 10.55 6.05 -12.54
N VAL A 211 9.87 6.92 -11.78
CA VAL A 211 8.88 6.50 -10.79
C VAL A 211 7.68 5.83 -11.46
N ARG A 212 7.19 6.43 -12.55
CA ARG A 212 6.10 5.87 -13.36
C ARG A 212 6.49 4.53 -13.94
N ASP A 213 7.68 4.45 -14.55
CA ASP A 213 8.12 3.25 -15.24
C ASP A 213 8.36 2.09 -14.26
N GLU A 214 8.89 2.36 -13.07
CA GLU A 214 9.03 1.35 -12.02
C GLU A 214 7.67 0.88 -11.48
N ILE A 215 6.69 1.76 -11.29
CA ILE A 215 5.33 1.37 -10.88
C ILE A 215 4.69 0.47 -11.93
N ILE A 216 4.73 0.86 -13.21
CA ILE A 216 4.17 0.06 -14.31
C ILE A 216 4.85 -1.31 -14.40
N LYS A 217 6.18 -1.34 -14.31
CA LYS A 217 6.95 -2.59 -14.36
C LYS A 217 6.57 -3.53 -13.21
N LEU A 218 6.46 -3.03 -11.99
CA LEU A 218 6.05 -3.84 -10.83
C LEU A 218 4.60 -4.28 -10.96
N SER A 219 3.73 -3.39 -11.42
CA SER A 219 2.32 -3.64 -11.66
C SER A 219 2.11 -4.78 -12.68
N GLN A 220 2.78 -4.72 -13.82
CA GLN A 220 2.78 -5.77 -14.86
C GLN A 220 3.44 -7.06 -14.41
N LYS A 221 4.48 -6.99 -13.57
CA LYS A 221 5.19 -8.20 -13.12
C LYS A 221 4.38 -8.98 -12.07
N TYR A 222 3.70 -8.27 -11.18
CA TYR A 222 3.06 -8.86 -9.99
C TYR A 222 1.53 -8.79 -10.00
N GLY A 223 0.93 -8.31 -11.09
CA GLY A 223 -0.53 -8.20 -11.23
C GLY A 223 -1.14 -7.23 -10.24
N ILE A 224 -0.54 -6.05 -10.06
CA ILE A 224 -0.98 -5.04 -9.07
C ILE A 224 -1.72 -3.93 -9.80
N VAL A 225 -3.02 -3.76 -9.54
CA VAL A 225 -3.76 -2.61 -10.10
C VAL A 225 -3.34 -1.33 -9.36
N THR A 226 -3.09 -0.27 -10.12
CA THR A 226 -2.59 1.01 -9.63
C THR A 226 -3.29 2.16 -10.36
N PRO A 227 -3.21 3.41 -9.89
CA PRO A 227 -3.71 4.56 -10.63
C PRO A 227 -3.08 4.79 -12.00
N LEU A 228 -2.00 4.08 -12.35
CA LEU A 228 -1.34 4.15 -13.65
C LEU A 228 -1.70 2.99 -14.58
N THR A 229 -2.48 2.02 -14.09
CA THR A 229 -2.71 0.75 -14.79
C THR A 229 -4.13 0.23 -14.61
N ALA A 230 -4.74 -0.27 -15.67
CA ALA A 230 -6.05 -0.93 -15.60
C ALA A 230 -5.91 -2.42 -15.87
N ALA A 231 -6.82 -3.22 -15.33
CA ALA A 231 -7.04 -4.59 -15.75
C ALA A 231 -8.37 -4.62 -16.51
N LEU A 232 -8.36 -5.15 -17.74
CA LEU A 232 -9.56 -5.31 -18.56
C LEU A 232 -9.87 -6.80 -18.63
N ILE A 233 -11.11 -7.18 -18.29
CA ILE A 233 -11.62 -8.54 -18.40
C ILE A 233 -12.65 -8.55 -19.52
N THR A 234 -12.40 -9.29 -20.59
CA THR A 234 -13.34 -9.46 -21.71
C THR A 234 -13.71 -10.93 -21.86
N GLU A 235 -14.98 -11.19 -22.18
CA GLU A 235 -15.53 -12.55 -22.32
C GLU A 235 -15.00 -13.31 -23.56
N ASP A 236 -14.37 -12.63 -24.52
CA ASP A 236 -13.97 -13.23 -25.81
C ASP A 236 -12.51 -12.85 -26.23
N GLN A 237 -11.67 -13.90 -26.34
CA GLN A 237 -10.35 -14.05 -27.00
C GLN A 237 -9.05 -13.36 -26.49
N SER A 238 -8.03 -14.21 -26.25
CA SER A 238 -6.56 -14.01 -26.40
C SER A 238 -5.75 -13.23 -25.34
N PRO A 239 -4.50 -13.64 -24.99
CA PRO A 239 -3.98 -13.67 -23.60
C PRO A 239 -3.44 -12.37 -22.98
N ARG A 240 -3.92 -11.21 -23.41
CA ARG A 240 -3.45 -9.91 -22.90
C ARG A 240 -4.13 -9.40 -21.63
N TRP A 241 -5.05 -10.15 -21.03
CA TRP A 241 -6.14 -9.57 -20.22
C TRP A 241 -6.18 -9.85 -18.71
N ALA A 242 -5.07 -10.05 -18.02
CA ALA A 242 -5.08 -9.94 -16.55
C ALA A 242 -3.85 -9.24 -15.96
N GLN A 243 -2.88 -8.89 -16.82
CA GLN A 243 -1.76 -8.07 -16.41
C GLN A 243 -2.18 -6.60 -16.54
N PRO A 244 -2.03 -5.82 -15.46
CA PRO A 244 -2.34 -4.40 -15.51
C PRO A 244 -1.56 -3.75 -16.65
N PHE A 245 -2.22 -2.98 -17.50
CA PHE A 245 -1.60 -2.26 -18.61
C PHE A 245 -1.64 -0.75 -18.37
N PRO A 246 -0.66 0.02 -18.86
CA PRO A 246 -0.63 1.47 -18.70
C PRO A 246 -1.92 2.11 -19.25
N ILE A 247 -2.52 3.02 -18.49
CA ILE A 247 -3.78 3.69 -18.89
C ILE A 247 -3.58 4.97 -19.72
N ASP A 248 -2.33 5.34 -20.02
CA ASP A 248 -2.05 6.54 -20.79
C ASP A 248 -2.64 6.44 -22.20
N GLY A 249 -3.53 7.38 -22.54
CA GLY A 249 -4.22 7.43 -23.83
C GLY A 249 -5.59 6.75 -23.88
N LEU A 250 -6.06 6.12 -22.79
CA LEU A 250 -7.43 5.61 -22.73
C LEU A 250 -8.43 6.76 -22.49
N ALA A 251 -9.36 6.93 -23.42
CA ALA A 251 -10.51 7.81 -23.21
C ALA A 251 -11.34 7.30 -22.02
N GLY A 252 -11.51 8.12 -20.98
CA GLY A 252 -12.28 7.75 -19.79
C GLY A 252 -11.51 6.97 -18.71
N ALA A 253 -10.17 6.95 -18.74
CA ALA A 253 -9.36 6.44 -17.62
C ALA A 253 -9.80 7.07 -16.28
N PRO A 254 -9.80 6.30 -15.17
CA PRO A 254 -10.59 6.62 -13.97
C PRO A 254 -10.24 7.98 -13.33
N MET A 255 -11.26 8.55 -12.66
CA MET A 255 -11.32 9.85 -11.97
C MET A 255 -10.28 10.12 -10.87
N MET A 256 -9.20 9.33 -10.78
CA MET A 256 -8.15 9.46 -9.76
C MET A 256 -7.00 10.38 -10.15
N ARG A 257 -6.94 10.86 -11.41
CA ARG A 257 -5.98 11.88 -11.85
C ARG A 257 -6.47 13.29 -11.51
N GLY A 258 -5.62 14.03 -10.80
CA GLY A 258 -5.72 15.47 -10.63
C GLY A 258 -5.16 16.23 -11.84
N ASN A 259 -5.12 17.56 -11.73
CA ASN A 259 -4.59 18.42 -12.78
C ASN A 259 -3.10 18.14 -13.05
N ASN A 260 -2.66 18.24 -14.30
CA ASN A 260 -1.24 18.09 -14.70
C ASN A 260 -0.60 16.72 -14.38
N GLY A 261 -1.40 15.65 -14.29
CA GLY A 261 -0.88 14.29 -14.10
C GLY A 261 -0.52 13.93 -12.65
N THR A 262 -0.93 14.75 -11.67
CA THR A 262 -0.93 14.40 -10.24
C THR A 262 -2.14 13.52 -9.90
N LEU A 263 -2.23 13.06 -8.66
CA LEU A 263 -3.43 12.36 -8.15
C LEU A 263 -4.43 13.35 -7.56
N ALA A 264 -5.71 12.99 -7.55
CA ALA A 264 -6.75 13.80 -6.92
C ALA A 264 -6.42 14.09 -5.44
N GLU A 265 -6.54 15.35 -5.04
CA GLU A 265 -6.15 15.82 -3.71
C GLU A 265 -7.34 16.01 -2.76
N SER A 266 -8.49 16.41 -3.30
CA SER A 266 -9.67 16.81 -2.54
C SER A 266 -10.94 16.16 -3.07
N GLY A 267 -12.03 16.32 -2.32
CA GLY A 267 -13.32 15.74 -2.68
C GLY A 267 -13.35 14.22 -2.51
N ALA A 268 -14.43 13.61 -2.98
CA ALA A 268 -14.61 12.15 -2.95
C ALA A 268 -13.47 11.40 -3.67
N ALA A 269 -12.94 11.95 -4.77
CA ALA A 269 -11.81 11.37 -5.50
C ALA A 269 -10.53 11.37 -4.67
N GLY A 270 -10.23 12.48 -3.97
CA GLY A 270 -9.07 12.56 -3.07
C GLY A 270 -9.18 11.61 -1.87
N VAL A 271 -10.36 11.47 -1.29
CA VAL A 271 -10.62 10.50 -0.21
C VAL A 271 -10.45 9.06 -0.70
N SER A 272 -10.98 8.73 -1.88
CA SER A 272 -10.84 7.40 -2.50
C SER A 272 -9.37 7.05 -2.75
N VAL A 273 -8.60 7.95 -3.37
CA VAL A 273 -7.14 7.77 -3.56
C VAL A 273 -6.43 7.50 -2.23
N SER A 274 -6.81 8.21 -1.16
CA SER A 274 -6.19 8.04 0.16
C SER A 274 -6.47 6.65 0.76
N ARG A 275 -7.70 6.14 0.58
CA ARG A 275 -8.10 4.79 1.02
C ARG A 275 -7.35 3.70 0.27
N ASP A 276 -7.27 3.82 -1.06
CA ASP A 276 -6.54 2.86 -1.90
C ASP A 276 -5.05 2.84 -1.58
N LEU A 277 -4.46 4.02 -1.37
CA LEU A 277 -3.07 4.13 -0.92
C LEU A 277 -2.86 3.50 0.44
N ASN A 278 -3.79 3.68 1.38
CA ASN A 278 -3.72 3.01 2.67
C ASN A 278 -3.78 1.48 2.54
N ALA A 279 -4.58 0.94 1.61
CA ALA A 279 -4.60 -0.49 1.33
C ALA A 279 -3.26 -0.99 0.74
N LEU A 280 -2.72 -0.31 -0.27
CA LEU A 280 -1.41 -0.63 -0.85
C LEU A 280 -0.28 -0.53 0.18
N ARG A 281 -0.31 0.52 1.01
CA ARG A 281 0.57 0.71 2.17
C ARG A 281 0.35 -0.33 3.24
N GLN A 282 -0.73 -1.10 3.25
CA GLN A 282 -0.95 -2.26 4.10
C GLN A 282 -0.61 -3.59 3.38
N GLY A 283 -0.16 -3.54 2.13
CA GLY A 283 0.20 -4.72 1.36
C GLY A 283 -1.04 -5.49 0.92
N ARG A 284 -2.20 -4.83 1.01
CA ARG A 284 -3.47 -5.31 0.48
C ARG A 284 -3.61 -4.69 -0.91
N SER A 285 -3.83 -5.51 -1.90
CA SER A 285 -4.19 -5.08 -3.25
C SER A 285 -5.45 -5.84 -3.61
N GLU A 286 -6.41 -5.18 -4.26
CA GLU A 286 -7.50 -5.89 -4.89
C GLU A 286 -6.91 -6.86 -5.91
N THR A 287 -6.91 -8.14 -5.56
CA THR A 287 -6.56 -9.20 -6.50
C THR A 287 -7.63 -9.23 -7.57
N VAL A 288 -7.23 -9.04 -8.83
CA VAL A 288 -8.05 -9.43 -9.98
C VAL A 288 -8.42 -10.90 -9.76
N ALA A 289 -9.72 -11.22 -9.67
CA ALA A 289 -10.24 -12.51 -9.23
C ALA A 289 -9.69 -13.71 -10.03
N ASP A 290 -9.16 -13.45 -11.22
CA ASP A 290 -8.66 -14.42 -12.18
C ASP A 290 -7.14 -14.55 -12.23
N VAL A 291 -6.40 -14.09 -11.21
CA VAL A 291 -4.93 -14.22 -11.14
C VAL A 291 -4.49 -14.95 -9.87
N LYS A 292 -3.77 -16.06 -10.02
CA LYS A 292 -3.17 -16.85 -8.94
C LYS A 292 -1.66 -16.92 -9.10
N THR A 293 -0.92 -16.89 -7.99
CA THR A 293 0.51 -17.21 -7.99
C THR A 293 0.70 -18.58 -7.36
N ILE A 294 1.42 -19.48 -8.02
CA ILE A 294 1.74 -20.80 -7.47
C ILE A 294 3.22 -21.08 -7.75
N GLU A 295 4.00 -21.35 -6.70
CA GLU A 295 5.41 -21.76 -6.82
C GLU A 295 6.24 -20.83 -7.73
N GLY A 296 6.09 -19.51 -7.51
CA GLY A 296 6.85 -18.47 -8.22
C GLY A 296 6.37 -18.18 -9.64
N LYS A 297 5.32 -18.86 -10.12
CA LYS A 297 4.67 -18.57 -11.39
C LYS A 297 3.34 -17.89 -11.18
N THR A 298 3.06 -16.88 -11.99
CA THR A 298 1.78 -16.20 -12.03
C THR A 298 0.93 -16.83 -13.13
N PHE A 299 -0.25 -17.30 -12.77
CA PHE A 299 -1.25 -17.89 -13.65
C PHE A 299 -2.48 -16.98 -13.72
N SER A 300 -2.98 -16.76 -14.92
CA SER A 300 -4.26 -16.06 -15.15
C SER A 300 -5.30 -17.01 -15.75
N LEU A 301 -6.52 -17.01 -15.23
CA LEU A 301 -7.64 -17.81 -15.73
C LEU A 301 -8.30 -17.16 -16.94
N GLN A 302 -8.36 -17.88 -18.07
CA GLN A 302 -8.91 -17.40 -19.34
C GLN A 302 -9.74 -18.45 -20.07
N ASN A 303 -11.03 -18.20 -20.33
CA ASN A 303 -11.94 -19.17 -20.99
C ASN A 303 -11.91 -20.58 -20.34
N GLY A 304 -11.78 -20.60 -19.01
CA GLY A 304 -11.63 -21.82 -18.22
C GLY A 304 -10.23 -22.47 -18.27
N VAL A 305 -9.21 -21.78 -18.82
CA VAL A 305 -7.81 -22.24 -18.95
C VAL A 305 -6.87 -21.33 -18.17
N TRP A 306 -6.13 -21.88 -17.22
CA TRP A 306 -5.09 -21.15 -16.49
C TRP A 306 -3.83 -21.03 -17.33
N THR A 307 -3.31 -19.82 -17.53
CA THR A 307 -2.14 -19.56 -18.38
C THR A 307 -1.01 -18.91 -17.60
N ASP A 308 0.17 -19.49 -17.65
CA ASP A 308 1.42 -18.95 -17.09
C ASP A 308 1.81 -17.64 -17.76
N SER A 309 2.06 -16.60 -16.98
CA SER A 309 2.49 -15.26 -17.43
C SER A 309 3.78 -15.24 -18.26
N ALA A 310 4.62 -16.27 -18.14
CA ALA A 310 5.86 -16.40 -18.93
C ALA A 310 5.60 -16.97 -20.35
N PHE A 311 4.37 -17.33 -20.68
CA PHE A 311 3.98 -17.88 -21.98
C PHE A 311 3.96 -16.82 -23.07
N ASP A 312 4.68 -17.06 -24.18
CA ASP A 312 4.60 -16.26 -25.41
C ASP A 312 3.57 -16.87 -26.39
N PRO A 313 2.45 -16.18 -26.68
CA PRO A 313 1.42 -16.67 -27.60
C PRO A 313 1.89 -16.89 -29.04
N LYS A 314 3.05 -16.35 -29.44
CA LYS A 314 3.63 -16.59 -30.78
C LYS A 314 4.17 -18.01 -30.95
N ILE A 315 4.27 -18.77 -29.86
CA ILE A 315 4.88 -20.11 -29.81
C ILE A 315 3.80 -21.20 -29.58
N VAL A 316 2.51 -20.86 -29.67
CA VAL A 316 1.36 -21.77 -29.41
C VAL A 316 1.46 -23.08 -30.23
N GLY A 317 1.96 -23.01 -31.46
CA GLY A 317 2.07 -24.18 -32.36
C GLY A 317 3.10 -25.24 -31.95
N ALA A 318 3.98 -24.94 -30.98
CA ALA A 318 4.97 -25.89 -30.45
C ALA A 318 4.60 -26.44 -29.06
N ALA A 319 3.37 -26.19 -28.59
CA ALA A 319 2.92 -26.66 -27.28
C ALA A 319 2.67 -28.17 -27.29
N ARG A 320 3.24 -28.87 -26.31
CA ARG A 320 2.91 -30.28 -26.04
C ARG A 320 1.55 -30.34 -25.35
N VAL A 321 0.57 -30.90 -26.05
CA VAL A 321 -0.81 -31.06 -25.54
C VAL A 321 -0.90 -32.35 -24.73
N VAL A 322 -1.43 -32.26 -23.51
CA VAL A 322 -1.58 -33.38 -22.59
C VAL A 322 -3.02 -33.44 -22.11
N LYS A 323 -3.64 -34.61 -22.15
CA LYS A 323 -5.01 -34.78 -21.65
C LYS A 323 -5.03 -34.86 -20.12
N PHE A 324 -5.91 -34.12 -19.47
CA PHE A 324 -6.10 -34.10 -18.03
C PHE A 324 -6.45 -35.51 -17.53
N ALA A 325 -5.86 -35.90 -16.40
CA ALA A 325 -6.01 -37.24 -15.82
C ALA A 325 -5.62 -38.42 -16.75
N SER A 326 -4.86 -38.18 -17.83
CA SER A 326 -4.22 -39.24 -18.60
C SER A 326 -3.00 -39.83 -17.87
N GLN A 327 -2.52 -40.99 -18.32
CA GLN A 327 -1.28 -41.57 -17.81
C GLN A 327 -0.09 -40.60 -17.95
N GLU A 328 0.00 -39.90 -19.07
CA GLU A 328 1.02 -38.86 -19.32
C GLU A 328 0.89 -37.69 -18.33
N TYR A 329 -0.32 -37.26 -18.00
CA TYR A 329 -0.55 -36.24 -16.97
C TYR A 329 -0.02 -36.69 -15.60
N PHE A 330 -0.30 -37.93 -15.18
CA PHE A 330 0.22 -38.45 -13.91
C PHE A 330 1.74 -38.64 -13.90
N GLU A 331 2.36 -38.92 -15.05
CA GLU A 331 3.82 -38.95 -15.18
C GLU A 331 4.43 -37.56 -14.97
N LEU A 332 3.80 -36.51 -15.51
CA LEU A 332 4.22 -35.11 -15.28
C LEU A 332 4.08 -34.69 -13.81
N LEU A 333 3.06 -35.19 -13.09
CA LEU A 333 2.86 -34.90 -11.67
C LEU A 333 3.96 -35.49 -10.75
N ARG A 334 4.86 -36.33 -11.25
CA ARG A 334 6.02 -36.80 -10.48
C ARG A 334 7.04 -35.69 -10.18
N ASP A 335 7.03 -34.60 -10.94
CA ASP A 335 7.81 -33.39 -10.63
C ASP A 335 7.01 -32.49 -9.66
N ALA A 336 7.53 -32.32 -8.45
CA ALA A 336 6.82 -31.63 -7.37
C ALA A 336 6.47 -30.16 -7.68
N LYS A 337 7.29 -29.46 -8.48
CA LYS A 337 7.01 -28.06 -8.87
C LYS A 337 5.94 -28.02 -9.95
N LEU A 338 6.07 -28.89 -10.96
CA LEU A 338 5.08 -28.98 -12.03
C LEU A 338 3.72 -29.42 -11.50
N ALA A 339 3.68 -30.35 -10.54
CA ALA A 339 2.44 -30.80 -9.92
C ALA A 339 1.67 -29.67 -9.24
N LYS A 340 2.38 -28.80 -8.51
CA LYS A 340 1.79 -27.61 -7.89
C LYS A 340 1.32 -26.61 -8.94
N TRP A 341 2.10 -26.35 -9.99
CA TRP A 341 1.65 -25.48 -11.09
C TRP A 341 0.39 -26.00 -11.78
N LEU A 342 0.30 -27.30 -12.03
CA LEU A 342 -0.86 -27.94 -12.65
C LEU A 342 -2.07 -28.05 -11.70
N SER A 343 -1.90 -27.82 -10.40
CA SER A 343 -3.02 -27.80 -9.44
C SER A 343 -3.87 -26.53 -9.53
N VAL A 344 -3.45 -25.55 -10.35
CA VAL A 344 -4.18 -24.29 -10.52
C VAL A 344 -5.58 -24.51 -11.11
N GLY A 345 -5.75 -25.55 -11.95
CA GLY A 345 -7.02 -25.97 -12.52
C GLY A 345 -6.88 -27.14 -13.52
N GLN A 346 -7.98 -27.52 -14.16
CA GLN A 346 -8.03 -28.70 -15.03
C GLN A 346 -7.54 -28.44 -16.47
N ARG A 347 -7.58 -27.18 -16.92
CA ARG A 347 -7.03 -26.74 -18.19
C ARG A 347 -5.94 -25.73 -17.90
N VAL A 348 -4.70 -26.01 -18.30
CA VAL A 348 -3.52 -25.23 -17.89
C VAL A 348 -2.51 -25.10 -19.03
N VAL A 349 -2.01 -23.90 -19.29
CA VAL A 349 -0.85 -23.64 -20.14
C VAL A 349 0.31 -23.21 -19.24
N VAL A 350 1.42 -23.93 -19.25
CA VAL A 350 2.58 -23.65 -18.39
C VAL A 350 3.89 -23.80 -19.14
N VAL A 351 4.83 -22.88 -18.89
CA VAL A 351 6.19 -22.97 -19.44
C VAL A 351 7.06 -23.75 -18.46
N TRP A 352 7.46 -24.97 -18.83
CA TRP A 352 8.29 -25.86 -18.02
C TRP A 352 9.52 -26.31 -18.80
N LYS A 353 10.71 -26.06 -18.23
CA LYS A 353 12.02 -26.43 -18.82
C LYS A 353 12.21 -25.96 -20.28
N GLY A 354 11.72 -24.76 -20.59
CA GLY A 354 11.80 -24.17 -21.94
C GLY A 354 10.78 -24.70 -22.94
N GLN A 355 9.87 -25.59 -22.52
CA GLN A 355 8.77 -26.09 -23.35
C GLN A 355 7.42 -25.58 -22.84
N VAL A 356 6.47 -25.41 -23.75
CA VAL A 356 5.09 -25.08 -23.40
C VAL A 356 4.30 -26.38 -23.26
N LEU A 357 3.71 -26.60 -22.08
CA LEU A 357 2.76 -27.68 -21.81
C LEU A 357 1.35 -27.10 -21.82
N ARG A 358 0.42 -27.76 -22.52
CA ARG A 358 -1.00 -27.39 -22.57
C ARG A 358 -1.86 -28.58 -22.12
N VAL A 359 -2.43 -28.49 -20.93
CA VAL A 359 -3.35 -29.48 -20.37
C VAL A 359 -4.78 -29.14 -20.79
N GLU A 360 -5.48 -30.12 -21.37
CA GLU A 360 -6.87 -30.01 -21.82
C GLU A 360 -7.71 -31.20 -21.32
N LEU A 361 -9.04 -31.10 -21.35
CA LEU A 361 -9.95 -32.13 -20.82
C LEU A 361 -9.96 -33.44 -21.64
#